data_AF-A0A3M7FKF0-F1
#
_entry.id   AF-A0A3M7FKF0-F1
#
_cell.length_a   1.000
_cell.length_b   1.000
_cell.length_c   1.000
_cell.angle_alpha   90.00
_cell.angle_beta   90.00
_cell.angle_gamma   90.00
#
_symmetry.space_group_name_H-M   'P 1'
#
loop_
_entity.id
_entity.type
_entity.pdbx_description
1 polymer ?
#
loop_
_entity_poly.entity_id
_entity_poly.type
_entity_poly.pdbx_seq_one_letter_code
_entity_poly.pdbx_strand_id
1 'polypeptide(L)'
;MSNMDAMPVTNNTAGEPESTKNKTLETGAGLVQNFDPPKRLCAHLNAFHTYYNEPGRHVEANHYCAHLNEDVRQCILYDSDKPNARLIGIEYMIKPHLYEKLDPEERKLWHSHVFEVKSGMLIMPTPTAVPNAVWEQAENKEMEEVVVLYGKVYHLWQTDRGDPLPLGPPQLMTSFTSADQFDFAGTVGERDKRFGVDSKEKAESRAYIKEPEIHPDADWAWKSKSGSA
;
A
#
# COMPACT_ATOMS: atom_id res chain seq x y z
N MET A 1 -30.47 22.71 12.97
CA MET A 1 -29.06 22.54 13.38
C MET A 1 -28.67 21.14 12.97
N SER A 2 -27.91 21.00 11.90
CA SER A 2 -27.52 19.69 11.35
C SER A 2 -26.58 19.02 12.33
N ASN A 3 -26.88 17.78 12.73
CA ASN A 3 -25.87 16.91 13.32
C ASN A 3 -24.71 16.84 12.33
N MET A 4 -23.55 17.39 12.71
CA MET A 4 -22.30 16.99 12.07
C MET A 4 -22.08 15.57 12.53
N ASP A 5 -22.46 14.61 11.68
CA ASP A 5 -22.38 13.18 11.95
C ASP A 5 -21.03 12.86 12.59
N ALA A 6 -21.08 12.27 13.78
CA ALA A 6 -19.88 11.81 14.45
C ALA A 6 -19.14 10.89 13.48
N MET A 7 -17.91 11.24 13.09
CA MET A 7 -17.08 10.40 12.24
C MET A 7 -17.17 8.95 12.76
N PRO A 8 -17.55 7.98 11.91
CA PRO A 8 -17.67 6.60 12.36
C PRO A 8 -16.35 6.15 12.97
N VAL A 9 -16.42 5.42 14.09
CA VAL A 9 -15.25 4.72 14.62
C VAL A 9 -15.01 3.53 13.69
N THR A 10 -13.97 3.64 12.87
CA THR A 10 -13.64 2.72 11.77
C THR A 10 -12.44 1.85 12.13
N ASN A 11 -11.89 2.02 13.34
CA ASN A 11 -10.79 1.24 13.86
C ASN A 11 -11.03 0.92 15.35
N ASN A 12 -10.33 -0.08 15.88
CA ASN A 12 -10.42 -0.51 17.28
C ASN A 12 -9.26 0.03 18.14
N THR A 13 -8.72 1.22 17.83
CA THR A 13 -7.66 1.85 18.63
C THR A 13 -8.15 2.18 20.04
N ALA A 14 -7.28 2.03 21.04
CA ALA A 14 -7.60 2.41 22.42
C ALA A 14 -7.83 3.91 22.58
N GLY A 15 -8.89 4.28 23.30
CA GLY A 15 -9.21 5.67 23.64
C GLY A 15 -10.68 5.99 23.40
N GLU A 16 -11.11 7.16 23.86
CA GLU A 16 -12.44 7.70 23.57
C GLU A 16 -12.47 8.34 22.18
N PRO A 17 -13.63 8.39 21.51
CA PRO A 17 -13.79 9.16 20.28
C PRO A 17 -13.37 10.62 20.44
N GLU A 18 -12.91 11.24 19.35
CA GLU A 18 -12.59 12.67 19.33
C GLU A 18 -13.78 13.52 19.80
N SER A 19 -13.55 14.30 20.86
CA SER A 19 -14.54 15.21 21.40
C SER A 19 -14.92 16.31 20.39
N THR A 20 -16.15 16.83 20.48
CA THR A 20 -16.60 17.98 19.66
C THR A 20 -15.67 19.17 19.78
N LYS A 21 -15.08 19.37 20.97
CA LYS A 21 -14.09 20.43 21.21
C LYS A 21 -12.85 20.22 20.34
N ASN A 22 -12.26 19.02 20.35
CA ASN A 22 -11.06 18.72 19.55
C ASN A 22 -11.35 18.85 18.07
N LYS A 23 -12.45 18.28 17.58
CA LYS A 23 -12.87 18.42 16.17
C LYS A 23 -12.98 19.88 15.72
N THR A 24 -13.53 20.75 16.57
CA THR A 24 -13.66 22.18 16.27
C THR A 24 -12.29 22.86 16.23
N LEU A 25 -11.41 22.56 17.19
CA LEU A 25 -10.05 23.10 17.25
C LEU A 25 -9.20 22.64 16.05
N GLU A 26 -9.27 21.35 15.71
CA GLU A 26 -8.57 20.74 14.58
C GLU A 26 -9.07 21.29 13.25
N THR A 27 -10.38 21.50 13.09
CA THR A 27 -10.95 22.17 11.90
C THR A 27 -10.39 23.58 11.77
N GLY A 28 -10.37 24.35 12.87
CA GLY A 28 -9.79 25.70 12.88
C GLY A 28 -8.30 25.71 12.54
N ALA A 29 -7.52 24.78 13.12
CA ALA A 29 -6.11 24.60 12.82
C ALA A 29 -5.88 24.20 11.36
N GLY A 30 -6.71 23.30 10.83
CA GLY A 30 -6.73 22.82 9.45
C GLY A 30 -6.82 23.94 8.41
N LEU A 31 -7.54 25.02 8.75
CA LEU A 31 -7.74 26.19 7.88
C LEU A 31 -6.55 27.17 7.88
N VAL A 32 -5.73 27.18 8.92
CA VAL A 32 -4.65 28.19 9.09
C VAL A 32 -3.24 27.62 9.00
N GLN A 33 -3.07 26.32 9.25
CA GLN A 33 -1.76 25.67 9.20
C GLN A 33 -1.34 25.31 7.77
N ASN A 34 -0.03 25.28 7.54
CA ASN A 34 0.53 24.86 6.28
C ASN A 34 0.66 23.32 6.23
N PHE A 35 -0.08 22.69 5.31
CA PHE A 35 -0.02 21.25 5.01
C PHE A 35 0.52 20.96 3.60
N ASP A 36 1.41 21.79 3.07
CA ASP A 36 1.98 21.60 1.74
C ASP A 36 2.61 20.21 1.51
N PRO A 37 3.33 19.58 2.47
CA PRO A 37 3.86 18.24 2.25
C PRO A 37 2.77 17.17 2.08
N PRO A 38 1.77 17.02 2.99
CA PRO A 38 0.66 16.08 2.76
C PRO A 38 -0.19 16.38 1.52
N LYS A 39 -0.30 17.65 1.09
CA LYS A 39 -1.01 18.02 -0.16
C LYS A 39 -0.33 17.49 -1.43
N ARG A 40 0.92 17.01 -1.35
CA ARG A 40 1.63 16.39 -2.49
C ARG A 40 1.20 14.94 -2.75
N LEU A 41 0.42 14.34 -1.88
CA LEU A 41 -0.14 13.00 -2.10
C LEU A 41 -1.03 13.02 -3.35
N CYS A 42 -0.68 12.22 -4.36
CA CYS A 42 -1.26 12.27 -5.70
C CYS A 42 -1.84 10.93 -6.18
N ALA A 43 -1.59 9.83 -5.47
CA ALA A 43 -2.12 8.52 -5.81
C ALA A 43 -2.59 7.78 -4.55
N HIS A 44 -3.69 7.04 -4.70
CA HIS A 44 -4.18 6.05 -3.74
C HIS A 44 -4.05 4.67 -4.39
N LEU A 45 -3.21 3.81 -3.81
CA LEU A 45 -3.06 2.42 -4.21
C LEU A 45 -3.55 1.52 -3.07
N ASN A 46 -4.04 0.33 -3.40
CA ASN A 46 -4.37 -0.71 -2.43
C ASN A 46 -3.66 -2.01 -2.83
N ALA A 47 -2.94 -2.59 -1.87
CA ALA A 47 -2.13 -3.79 -2.06
C ALA A 47 -2.09 -4.61 -0.76
N PHE A 48 -1.37 -5.74 -0.78
CA PHE A 48 -1.19 -6.61 0.38
C PHE A 48 0.30 -6.81 0.64
N HIS A 49 0.70 -6.52 1.88
CA HIS A 49 2.05 -6.75 2.34
C HIS A 49 2.13 -8.02 3.16
N THR A 50 3.26 -8.70 3.07
CA THR A 50 3.61 -9.82 3.95
C THR A 50 4.85 -9.48 4.78
N TYR A 51 4.96 -10.02 5.99
CA TYR A 51 6.12 -9.80 6.85
C TYR A 51 7.39 -10.42 6.25
N TYR A 52 8.49 -9.68 6.21
CA TYR A 52 9.76 -10.16 5.65
C TYR A 52 10.31 -11.39 6.39
N ASN A 53 10.19 -11.40 7.73
CA ASN A 53 10.65 -12.51 8.59
C ASN A 53 9.59 -13.60 8.81
N GLU A 54 8.33 -13.33 8.47
CA GLU A 54 7.23 -14.29 8.54
C GLU A 54 6.39 -14.30 7.23
N PRO A 55 7.00 -14.59 6.05
CA PRO A 55 6.27 -14.58 4.78
C PRO A 55 5.07 -15.52 4.78
N GLY A 56 3.91 -15.02 4.36
CA GLY A 56 2.58 -15.66 4.38
C GLY A 56 1.60 -14.94 5.30
N ARG A 57 2.07 -14.40 6.43
CA ARG A 57 1.29 -13.52 7.32
C ARG A 57 1.22 -12.13 6.70
N HIS A 58 0.03 -11.58 6.53
CA HIS A 58 -0.18 -10.42 5.67
C HIS A 58 -1.14 -9.37 6.23
N VAL A 59 -1.02 -8.17 5.69
CA VAL A 59 -1.81 -6.98 6.02
C VAL A 59 -2.17 -6.27 4.72
N GLU A 60 -3.45 -5.96 4.54
CA GLU A 60 -3.90 -5.04 3.48
C GLU A 60 -3.43 -3.61 3.79
N ALA A 61 -2.88 -2.94 2.79
CA ALA A 61 -2.36 -1.60 2.94
C ALA A 61 -2.96 -0.65 1.89
N ASN A 62 -3.38 0.52 2.36
CA ASN A 62 -3.78 1.65 1.53
C ASN A 62 -2.62 2.64 1.47
N HIS A 63 -2.03 2.78 0.28
CA HIS A 63 -0.87 3.62 0.04
C HIS A 63 -1.36 4.96 -0.47
N TYR A 64 -1.02 6.03 0.24
CA TYR A 64 -1.18 7.39 -0.24
C TYR A 64 0.20 7.89 -0.61
N CYS A 65 0.45 8.02 -1.92
CA CYS A 65 1.78 8.20 -2.47
C CYS A 65 2.00 9.61 -3.00
N ALA A 66 3.25 10.07 -2.90
CA ALA A 66 3.76 11.28 -3.53
C ALA A 66 5.04 10.99 -4.30
N HIS A 67 5.18 11.62 -5.46
CA HIS A 67 6.44 11.61 -6.21
C HIS A 67 7.35 12.70 -5.64
N LEU A 68 8.53 12.29 -5.15
CA LEU A 68 9.59 13.22 -4.77
C LEU A 68 10.29 13.77 -6.01
N ASN A 69 10.46 12.91 -7.02
CA ASN A 69 10.94 13.21 -8.35
C ASN A 69 10.50 12.08 -9.31
N GLU A 70 11.04 12.07 -10.53
CA GLU A 70 10.75 11.04 -11.53
C GLU A 70 11.13 9.62 -11.12
N ASP A 71 12.07 9.46 -10.19
CA ASP A 71 12.72 8.18 -9.89
C ASP A 71 12.47 7.67 -8.48
N VAL A 72 11.92 8.52 -7.60
CA VAL A 72 11.67 8.22 -6.19
C VAL A 72 10.25 8.63 -5.80
N ARG A 73 9.52 7.67 -5.26
CA ARG A 73 8.20 7.85 -4.66
C ARG A 73 8.26 7.48 -3.18
N GLN A 74 7.36 8.08 -2.41
CA GLN A 74 7.16 7.71 -1.02
C GLN A 74 5.66 7.64 -0.73
N CYS A 75 5.26 6.74 0.13
CA CYS A 75 3.87 6.56 0.52
C CYS A 75 3.72 6.52 2.03
N ILE A 76 2.60 7.09 2.47
CA ILE A 76 2.07 6.91 3.81
C ILE A 76 1.07 5.76 3.74
N LEU A 77 1.20 4.78 4.62
CA LEU A 77 0.41 3.55 4.59
C LEU A 77 -0.65 3.55 5.69
N TYR A 78 -1.88 3.24 5.33
CA TYR A 78 -3.01 3.11 6.23
C TYR A 78 -3.65 1.73 6.15
N ASP A 79 -4.30 1.29 7.24
CA ASP A 79 -5.01 0.00 7.28
C ASP A 79 -6.40 -0.01 6.64
N SER A 80 -6.91 1.16 6.25
CA SER A 80 -8.17 1.32 5.53
C SER A 80 -8.17 2.63 4.73
N ASP A 81 -9.18 2.81 3.89
CA ASP A 81 -9.44 4.02 3.09
C ASP A 81 -10.36 5.02 3.82
N LYS A 82 -10.62 4.81 5.12
CA LYS A 82 -11.59 5.59 5.89
C LYS A 82 -10.94 6.77 6.62
N PRO A 83 -11.71 7.83 6.96
CA PRO A 83 -11.16 9.07 7.52
C PRO A 83 -10.30 8.92 8.79
N ASN A 84 -10.58 7.91 9.60
CA ASN A 84 -9.85 7.57 10.82
C ASN A 84 -9.09 6.26 10.68
N ALA A 85 -8.59 5.93 9.48
CA ALA A 85 -7.67 4.81 9.33
C ALA A 85 -6.42 4.98 10.20
N ARG A 86 -5.86 3.87 10.70
CA ARG A 86 -4.61 3.90 11.45
C ARG A 86 -3.45 4.09 10.48
N LEU A 87 -2.55 5.03 10.78
CA LEU A 87 -1.24 5.11 10.14
C LEU A 87 -0.44 3.87 10.53
N ILE A 88 -0.18 2.97 9.57
CA ILE A 88 0.50 1.70 9.84
C ILE A 88 1.94 1.69 9.39
N GLY A 89 2.37 2.57 8.48
CA GLY A 89 3.73 2.50 7.97
C GLY A 89 4.06 3.48 6.87
N ILE A 90 5.21 3.26 6.24
CA ILE A 90 5.68 4.01 5.08
C ILE A 90 6.28 3.06 4.06
N GLU A 91 6.29 3.52 2.81
CA GLU A 91 6.99 2.87 1.71
C GLU A 91 7.83 3.88 0.94
N TYR A 92 9.00 3.44 0.48
CA TYR A 92 9.75 4.11 -0.58
C TYR A 92 9.78 3.22 -1.80
N MET A 93 9.57 3.80 -2.98
CA MET A 93 9.73 3.12 -4.25
C MET A 93 10.77 3.83 -5.11
N ILE A 94 11.68 3.07 -5.71
CA ILE A 94 12.75 3.62 -6.54
C ILE A 94 12.88 2.90 -7.89
N LYS A 95 13.35 3.61 -8.91
CA LYS A 95 13.66 3.01 -10.21
C LYS A 95 14.89 2.11 -10.18
N PRO A 96 15.00 1.16 -11.14
CA PRO A 96 16.09 0.16 -11.18
C PRO A 96 17.50 0.76 -11.09
N HIS A 97 17.78 1.85 -11.81
CA HIS A 97 19.10 2.45 -11.84
C HIS A 97 19.57 3.05 -10.50
N LEU A 98 18.65 3.30 -9.55
CA LEU A 98 18.97 3.66 -8.17
C LEU A 98 19.15 2.41 -7.33
N TYR A 99 18.24 1.45 -7.46
CA TYR A 99 18.28 0.18 -6.74
C TYR A 99 19.58 -0.60 -7.00
N GLU A 100 20.01 -0.68 -8.26
CA GLU A 100 21.21 -1.42 -8.67
C GLU A 100 22.51 -0.87 -8.06
N LYS A 101 22.50 0.40 -7.60
CA LYS A 101 23.65 1.06 -6.96
C LYS A 101 23.68 0.85 -5.45
N LEU A 102 22.64 0.28 -4.85
CA LEU A 102 22.61 -0.04 -3.43
C LEU A 102 23.56 -1.20 -3.13
N ASP A 103 24.09 -1.21 -1.91
CA ASP A 103 24.90 -2.33 -1.43
C ASP A 103 24.08 -3.63 -1.44
N PRO A 104 24.71 -4.80 -1.69
CA PRO A 104 24.00 -6.07 -1.80
C PRO A 104 23.09 -6.41 -0.60
N GLU A 105 23.52 -6.10 0.63
CA GLU A 105 22.69 -6.35 1.82
C GLU A 105 21.49 -5.41 1.90
N GLU A 106 21.65 -4.16 1.45
CA GLU A 106 20.53 -3.20 1.41
C GLU A 106 19.52 -3.63 0.36
N ARG A 107 19.96 -4.10 -0.82
CA ARG A 107 19.09 -4.59 -1.90
C ARG A 107 18.12 -5.70 -1.47
N LYS A 108 18.54 -6.55 -0.53
CA LYS A 108 17.71 -7.64 0.03
C LYS A 108 16.51 -7.13 0.83
N LEU A 109 16.52 -5.87 1.27
CA LEU A 109 15.43 -5.26 2.02
C LEU A 109 14.30 -4.73 1.13
N TRP A 110 14.40 -4.90 -0.20
CA TRP A 110 13.44 -4.40 -1.16
C TRP A 110 12.75 -5.54 -1.90
N HIS A 111 11.55 -5.26 -2.40
CA HIS A 111 10.74 -6.18 -3.19
C HIS A 111 10.41 -5.60 -4.56
N SER A 112 10.08 -6.48 -5.51
CA SER A 112 9.59 -6.10 -6.84
C SER A 112 8.07 -6.00 -6.87
N HIS A 113 7.52 -5.12 -7.71
CA HIS A 113 6.06 -4.92 -7.83
C HIS A 113 5.43 -5.77 -8.95
N VAL A 114 6.21 -6.62 -9.62
CA VAL A 114 5.78 -7.31 -10.85
C VAL A 114 4.53 -8.15 -10.61
N PHE A 115 4.55 -9.02 -9.60
CA PHE A 115 3.40 -9.86 -9.29
C PHE A 115 2.19 -9.03 -8.89
N GLU A 116 2.37 -7.99 -8.07
CA GLU A 116 1.25 -7.16 -7.61
C GLU A 116 0.52 -6.49 -8.77
N VAL A 117 1.27 -5.93 -9.71
CA VAL A 117 0.73 -5.30 -10.92
C VAL A 117 0.08 -6.33 -11.83
N LYS A 118 0.79 -7.42 -12.15
CA LYS A 118 0.38 -8.39 -13.17
C LYS A 118 -0.76 -9.30 -12.71
N SER A 119 -0.90 -9.56 -11.42
CA SER A 119 -1.98 -10.37 -10.85
C SER A 119 -3.28 -9.59 -10.64
N GLY A 120 -3.26 -8.26 -10.79
CA GLY A 120 -4.39 -7.41 -10.40
C GLY A 120 -4.51 -7.18 -8.89
N MET A 121 -3.60 -7.74 -8.08
CA MET A 121 -3.60 -7.54 -6.63
C MET A 121 -3.43 -6.07 -6.25
N LEU A 122 -2.53 -5.34 -6.92
CA LEU A 122 -2.39 -3.90 -6.74
C LEU A 122 -3.39 -3.16 -7.61
N ILE A 123 -4.19 -2.30 -7.00
CA ILE A 123 -5.17 -1.47 -7.69
C ILE A 123 -5.02 -0.01 -7.31
N MET A 124 -5.56 0.87 -8.15
CA MET A 124 -5.97 2.20 -7.72
C MET A 124 -7.50 2.19 -7.52
N PRO A 125 -8.01 2.40 -6.29
CA PRO A 125 -9.45 2.48 -6.06
C PRO A 125 -10.14 3.52 -6.96
N THR A 126 -11.25 3.12 -7.61
CA THR A 126 -11.96 3.99 -8.54
C THR A 126 -12.63 5.17 -7.83
N PRO A 127 -12.37 6.43 -8.25
CA PRO A 127 -13.07 7.59 -7.71
C PRO A 127 -14.57 7.54 -8.06
N THR A 128 -15.44 7.85 -7.09
CA THR A 128 -16.91 7.72 -7.22
C THR A 128 -17.52 8.41 -8.45
N ALA A 129 -16.90 9.48 -8.96
CA ALA A 129 -17.42 10.29 -10.06
C ALA A 129 -16.75 10.00 -11.43
N VAL A 130 -15.87 9.00 -11.53
CA VAL A 130 -15.12 8.70 -12.75
C VAL A 130 -15.61 7.38 -13.34
N PRO A 131 -15.99 7.34 -14.64
CA PRO A 131 -16.38 6.09 -15.28
C PRO A 131 -15.25 5.04 -15.26
N ASN A 132 -15.57 3.80 -14.89
CA ASN A 132 -14.58 2.71 -14.74
C ASN A 132 -13.65 2.55 -15.95
N ALA A 133 -14.18 2.62 -17.17
CA ALA A 133 -13.37 2.46 -18.38
C ALA A 133 -12.33 3.59 -18.57
N VAL A 134 -12.65 4.81 -18.14
CA VAL A 134 -11.70 5.94 -18.17
C VAL A 134 -10.67 5.78 -17.05
N TRP A 135 -11.13 5.37 -15.87
CA TRP A 135 -10.24 5.13 -14.73
C TRP A 135 -9.25 4.01 -15.00
N GLU A 136 -9.68 2.91 -15.60
CA GLU A 136 -8.84 1.76 -15.90
C GLU A 136 -7.68 2.10 -16.83
N GLN A 137 -7.90 2.99 -17.80
CA GLN A 137 -6.80 3.46 -18.66
C GLN A 137 -5.78 4.25 -17.86
N ALA A 138 -6.22 5.15 -16.97
CA ALA A 138 -5.33 5.94 -16.13
C ALA A 138 -4.57 5.05 -15.12
N GLU A 139 -5.27 4.11 -14.48
CA GLU A 139 -4.70 3.11 -13.59
C GLU A 139 -3.65 2.26 -14.31
N ASN A 140 -3.95 1.75 -15.51
CA ASN A 140 -2.99 0.94 -16.26
C ASN A 140 -1.76 1.75 -16.71
N LYS A 141 -1.91 3.06 -16.97
CA LYS A 141 -0.75 3.96 -17.17
C LYS A 141 0.10 4.12 -15.92
N GLU A 142 -0.51 4.17 -14.75
CA GLU A 142 0.24 4.15 -13.50
C GLU A 142 0.94 2.80 -13.29
N MET A 143 0.29 1.69 -13.64
CA MET A 143 0.88 0.35 -13.56
C MET A 143 2.08 0.14 -14.48
N GLU A 144 2.11 0.79 -15.65
CA GLU A 144 3.29 0.79 -16.54
C GLU A 144 4.52 1.37 -15.84
N GLU A 145 4.34 2.34 -14.94
CA GLU A 145 5.42 2.92 -14.15
C GLU A 145 5.73 2.11 -12.87
N VAL A 146 4.70 1.61 -12.18
CA VAL A 146 4.88 0.86 -10.91
C VAL A 146 5.58 -0.48 -11.13
N VAL A 147 5.29 -1.18 -12.23
CA VAL A 147 5.80 -2.55 -12.47
C VAL A 147 7.33 -2.64 -12.45
N VAL A 148 8.04 -1.54 -12.75
CA VAL A 148 9.51 -1.48 -12.77
C VAL A 148 10.16 -1.04 -11.45
N LEU A 149 9.37 -0.58 -10.48
CA LEU A 149 9.89 -0.04 -9.23
C LEU A 149 10.29 -1.15 -8.26
N TYR A 150 11.24 -0.83 -7.39
CA TYR A 150 11.56 -1.61 -6.19
C TYR A 150 11.00 -0.89 -4.97
N GLY A 151 10.31 -1.62 -4.08
CA GLY A 151 9.67 -1.08 -2.87
C GLY A 151 10.40 -1.49 -1.58
N LYS A 152 10.56 -0.57 -0.63
CA LYS A 152 11.02 -0.83 0.75
C LYS A 152 9.98 -0.32 1.72
N VAL A 153 9.42 -1.24 2.51
CA VAL A 153 8.26 -0.99 3.35
C VAL A 153 8.57 -1.28 4.81
N TYR A 154 8.19 -0.37 5.70
CA TYR A 154 8.15 -0.66 7.13
C TYR A 154 6.77 -0.40 7.70
N HIS A 155 6.23 -1.42 8.38
CA HIS A 155 5.03 -1.29 9.20
C HIS A 155 5.43 -1.02 10.67
N LEU A 156 4.86 0.03 11.23
CA LEU A 156 4.98 0.46 12.62
C LEU A 156 3.81 -0.04 13.49
N TRP A 157 2.73 -0.52 12.87
CA TRP A 157 1.58 -1.11 13.56
C TRP A 157 1.18 -2.44 12.89
N GLN A 158 1.28 -3.53 13.65
CA GLN A 158 0.83 -4.86 13.24
C GLN A 158 -0.66 -5.04 13.49
N THR A 159 -1.50 -4.50 12.60
CA THR A 159 -2.96 -4.44 12.80
C THR A 159 -3.64 -5.82 12.82
N ASP A 160 -3.03 -6.81 12.17
CA ASP A 160 -3.47 -8.20 12.13
C ASP A 160 -3.37 -8.92 13.49
N ARG A 161 -2.54 -8.42 14.42
CA ARG A 161 -2.50 -8.92 15.81
C ARG A 161 -3.70 -8.49 16.65
N GLY A 162 -4.45 -7.48 16.19
CA GLY A 162 -5.56 -6.91 16.93
C GLY A 162 -5.14 -6.00 18.10
N ASP A 163 -3.87 -5.63 18.19
CA ASP A 163 -3.40 -4.74 19.26
C ASP A 163 -4.04 -3.34 19.14
N PRO A 164 -4.55 -2.75 20.24
CA PRO A 164 -5.24 -1.48 20.21
C PRO A 164 -4.29 -0.28 20.10
N LEU A 165 -2.97 -0.50 20.16
CA LEU A 165 -1.90 0.50 19.99
C LEU A 165 -0.74 -0.10 19.15
N PRO A 166 0.14 0.72 18.54
CA PRO A 166 1.28 0.25 17.76
C PRO A 166 2.41 -0.25 18.68
N LEU A 167 2.37 -1.54 19.04
CA LEU A 167 3.33 -2.16 19.95
C LEU A 167 4.49 -2.83 19.22
N GLY A 168 5.69 -2.68 19.80
CA GLY A 168 6.90 -3.36 19.35
C GLY A 168 7.72 -2.57 18.31
N PRO A 169 8.77 -3.19 17.75
CA PRO A 169 9.63 -2.53 16.78
C PRO A 169 9.00 -2.48 15.38
N PRO A 170 9.46 -1.56 14.50
CA PRO A 170 9.13 -1.57 13.08
C PRO A 170 9.38 -2.94 12.46
N GLN A 171 8.46 -3.39 11.62
CA GLN A 171 8.55 -4.63 10.87
C GLN A 171 8.85 -4.32 9.40
N LEU A 172 9.91 -4.93 8.87
CA LEU A 172 10.15 -4.90 7.43
C LEU A 172 9.08 -5.74 6.74
N MET A 173 8.46 -5.16 5.73
CA MET A 173 7.47 -5.84 4.89
C MET A 173 8.02 -6.06 3.48
N THR A 174 7.45 -7.04 2.80
CA THR A 174 7.70 -7.36 1.39
C THR A 174 6.35 -7.59 0.72
N SER A 175 6.34 -7.77 -0.59
CA SER A 175 5.15 -8.23 -1.31
C SER A 175 5.24 -9.70 -1.72
N PHE A 176 4.13 -10.23 -2.21
CA PHE A 176 3.99 -11.55 -2.80
C PHE A 176 4.59 -11.56 -4.21
N THR A 177 5.15 -12.70 -4.60
CA THR A 177 5.68 -12.94 -5.95
C THR A 177 4.92 -14.03 -6.70
N SER A 178 3.96 -14.69 -6.05
CA SER A 178 3.10 -15.71 -6.65
C SER A 178 1.81 -15.90 -5.85
N ALA A 179 0.74 -16.35 -6.52
CA ALA A 179 -0.58 -16.52 -5.93
C ALA A 179 -0.68 -17.72 -4.96
N ASP A 180 0.29 -18.64 -4.98
CA ASP A 180 0.36 -19.80 -4.08
C ASP A 180 0.95 -19.47 -2.70
N GLN A 181 1.42 -18.24 -2.49
CA GLN A 181 2.05 -17.80 -1.24
C GLN A 181 1.05 -17.39 -0.15
N PHE A 182 -0.23 -17.23 -0.48
CA PHE A 182 -1.33 -16.92 0.45
C PHE A 182 -2.68 -17.31 -0.15
N ASP A 183 -3.78 -17.14 0.60
CA ASP A 183 -5.14 -17.29 0.06
C ASP A 183 -5.50 -16.09 -0.83
N PHE A 184 -4.94 -16.06 -2.04
CA PHE A 184 -5.16 -14.96 -2.99
C PHE A 184 -6.66 -14.79 -3.31
N ALA A 185 -7.35 -15.90 -3.61
CA ALA A 185 -8.75 -15.84 -4.04
C ALA A 185 -9.68 -15.33 -2.94
N GLY A 186 -9.49 -15.80 -1.70
CA GLY A 186 -10.26 -15.31 -0.55
C GLY A 186 -9.91 -13.88 -0.19
N THR A 187 -8.63 -13.60 0.06
CA THR A 187 -8.17 -12.30 0.57
C THR A 187 -8.39 -11.17 -0.46
N VAL A 188 -7.94 -11.36 -1.71
CA VAL A 188 -8.09 -10.34 -2.76
C VAL A 188 -9.55 -10.24 -3.21
N GLY A 189 -10.27 -11.36 -3.27
CA GLY A 189 -11.70 -11.36 -3.62
C GLY A 189 -12.57 -10.58 -2.62
N GLU A 190 -12.27 -10.62 -1.33
CA GLU A 190 -12.97 -9.77 -0.34
C GLU A 190 -12.65 -8.28 -0.52
N ARG A 191 -11.42 -7.92 -0.89
CA ARG A 191 -11.06 -6.55 -1.24
C ARG A 191 -11.80 -6.09 -2.49
N ASP A 192 -11.82 -6.93 -3.52
CA ASP A 192 -12.49 -6.66 -4.79
C ASP A 192 -13.96 -6.34 -4.62
N LYS A 193 -14.67 -7.09 -3.77
CA LYS A 193 -16.07 -6.79 -3.38
C LYS A 193 -16.22 -5.41 -2.73
N ARG A 194 -15.30 -5.03 -1.84
CA ARG A 194 -15.36 -3.72 -1.14
C ARG A 194 -15.08 -2.54 -2.06
N PHE A 195 -14.18 -2.71 -3.02
CA PHE A 195 -13.80 -1.66 -3.97
C PHE A 195 -14.59 -1.68 -5.28
N GLY A 196 -15.40 -2.72 -5.52
CA GLY A 196 -16.18 -2.87 -6.75
C GLY A 196 -15.29 -3.10 -7.99
N VAL A 197 -14.22 -3.86 -7.82
CA VAL A 197 -13.25 -4.21 -8.88
C VAL A 197 -13.17 -5.73 -9.05
N ASP A 198 -12.50 -6.18 -10.11
CA ASP A 198 -12.17 -7.59 -10.34
C ASP A 198 -10.67 -7.70 -10.69
N SER A 199 -9.89 -8.33 -9.80
CA SER A 199 -8.45 -8.46 -9.97
C SER A 199 -8.07 -9.32 -11.19
N LYS A 200 -8.92 -10.26 -11.60
CA LYS A 200 -8.69 -11.05 -12.80
C LYS A 200 -8.88 -10.19 -14.05
N GLU A 201 -9.92 -9.36 -14.11
CA GLU A 201 -10.10 -8.38 -15.20
C GLU A 201 -8.93 -7.38 -15.23
N LYS A 202 -8.43 -6.94 -14.06
CA LYS A 202 -7.21 -6.12 -13.97
C LYS A 202 -5.99 -6.84 -14.52
N ALA A 203 -5.77 -8.10 -14.16
CA ALA A 203 -4.67 -8.90 -14.68
C ALA A 203 -4.74 -9.04 -16.22
N GLU A 204 -5.92 -9.34 -16.75
CA GLU A 204 -6.17 -9.47 -18.19
C GLU A 204 -5.92 -8.15 -18.92
N SER A 205 -6.42 -7.03 -18.40
CA SER A 205 -6.22 -5.70 -19.02
C SER A 205 -4.76 -5.25 -18.99
N ARG A 206 -3.96 -5.76 -18.05
CA ARG A 206 -2.52 -5.48 -17.89
C ARG A 206 -1.62 -6.51 -18.57
N ALA A 207 -2.17 -7.48 -19.30
CA ALA A 207 -1.39 -8.52 -19.98
C ALA A 207 -0.34 -7.92 -20.94
N TYR A 208 -0.61 -6.76 -21.54
CA TYR A 208 0.29 -6.06 -22.46
C TYR A 208 1.50 -5.40 -21.78
N ILE A 209 1.45 -5.16 -20.47
CA ILE A 209 2.54 -4.53 -19.72
C ILE A 209 3.71 -5.51 -19.66
N LYS A 210 4.88 -5.10 -20.17
CA LYS A 210 6.08 -5.94 -20.19
C LYS A 210 6.64 -6.07 -18.77
N GLU A 211 6.97 -7.30 -18.38
CA GLU A 211 7.67 -7.56 -17.12
C GLU A 211 9.16 -7.19 -17.25
N PRO A 212 9.71 -6.42 -16.29
CA PRO A 212 11.14 -6.16 -16.23
C PRO A 212 11.91 -7.40 -15.77
N GLU A 213 13.21 -7.42 -16.03
CA GLU A 213 14.10 -8.37 -15.37
C GLU A 213 14.27 -7.96 -13.90
N ILE A 214 13.86 -8.83 -12.98
CA ILE A 214 13.97 -8.59 -11.55
C ILE A 214 15.40 -8.93 -11.09
N HIS A 215 16.03 -7.99 -10.41
CA HIS A 215 17.38 -8.18 -9.87
C HIS A 215 17.41 -9.35 -8.85
N PRO A 216 18.45 -10.21 -8.87
CA PRO A 216 18.50 -11.43 -8.06
C PRO A 216 18.51 -11.20 -6.53
N ASP A 217 18.85 -10.01 -6.06
CA ASP A 217 18.82 -9.67 -4.63
C ASP A 217 17.44 -9.22 -4.11
N ALA A 218 16.49 -8.87 -4.99
CA ALA A 218 15.14 -8.47 -4.57
C ALA A 218 14.32 -9.67 -4.09
N ASP A 219 13.22 -9.43 -3.40
CA ASP A 219 12.28 -10.46 -2.95
C ASP A 219 12.94 -11.52 -2.04
N TRP A 220 13.98 -11.11 -1.29
CA TRP A 220 14.85 -12.01 -0.54
C TRP A 220 14.12 -12.83 0.52
N ALA A 221 13.02 -12.30 1.06
CA ALA A 221 12.15 -12.98 2.01
C ALA A 221 11.68 -14.36 1.49
N TRP A 222 11.40 -14.48 0.20
CA TRP A 222 10.97 -15.73 -0.43
C TRP A 222 12.15 -16.63 -0.81
N LYS A 223 13.28 -16.04 -1.20
CA LYS A 223 14.50 -16.78 -1.58
C LYS A 223 15.17 -17.45 -0.38
N SER A 224 15.24 -16.76 0.75
CA SER A 224 15.85 -17.29 1.98
C SER A 224 15.16 -18.55 2.52
N LYS A 225 13.85 -18.72 2.30
CA LYS A 225 13.11 -19.94 2.67
C LYS A 225 13.47 -21.14 1.77
N SER A 226 13.64 -20.91 0.47
CA SER A 226 13.96 -21.98 -0.50
C SER A 226 15.34 -22.63 -0.33
N GLY A 227 16.26 -21.98 0.41
CA GLY A 227 17.63 -22.44 0.66
C GLY A 227 17.83 -23.18 1.99
N SER A 228 16.75 -23.62 2.66
CA SER A 228 16.81 -24.30 3.97
C SER A 228 16.39 -25.78 3.93
N ALA A 229 16.60 -26.44 2.79
CA ALA A 229 16.49 -27.89 2.63
C ALA A 229 17.84 -28.58 2.81
#